data_AF-A0A7J3TVS9-F1
#
_entry.id   AF-A0A7J3TVS9-F1
#
_cell.length_a   1.000
_cell.length_b   1.000
_cell.length_c   1.000
_cell.angle_alpha   90.00
_cell.angle_beta   90.00
_cell.angle_gamma   90.00
#
_symmetry.space_group_name_H-M   'P 1'
#
loop_
_entity.id
_entity.type
_entity.pdbx_description
1 polymer ?
#
loop_
_entity_poly.entity_id
_entity_poly.type
_entity_poly.pdbx_seq_one_letter_code
_entity_poly.pdbx_strand_id
1 'polypeptide(L)'
;MKNDVAYSVAESICSEVAEKLSGLKVKRFEDIKPIVKDTLKQILLEKLSTQYNKDLIETVKFKLSQKEPAVILFVGVNGSGKTLTIAKVAKLLLKNGFTVCIACSDTFRAGA
;
A
#
# COMPACT_ATOMS: atom_id res chain seq x y z
N MET A 1 15.25 -5.20 14.61
CA MET A 1 15.20 -4.26 13.47
C MET A 1 15.87 -4.79 12.20
N LYS A 2 15.91 -6.12 11.95
CA LYS A 2 16.61 -6.68 10.77
C LYS A 2 15.86 -6.54 9.44
N ASN A 3 14.59 -6.12 9.47
CA ASN A 3 13.68 -6.13 8.30
C ASN A 3 13.11 -4.73 7.98
N ASP A 4 13.79 -3.66 8.38
CA ASP A 4 13.40 -2.25 8.08
C ASP A 4 11.97 -1.83 8.50
N VAL A 5 11.41 -2.51 9.50
CA VAL A 5 10.16 -2.10 10.14
C VAL A 5 10.47 -1.04 11.19
N ALA A 6 9.78 0.10 11.11
CA ALA A 6 9.85 1.16 12.13
C ALA A 6 9.59 0.59 13.53
N TYR A 7 10.36 1.03 14.53
CA TYR A 7 10.29 0.50 15.90
C TYR A 7 8.87 0.51 16.45
N SER A 8 8.20 1.67 16.39
CA SER A 8 6.83 1.85 16.89
C SER A 8 5.82 0.93 16.20
N VAL A 9 6.01 0.65 14.91
CA VAL A 9 5.15 -0.26 14.15
C VAL A 9 5.40 -1.71 14.58
N ALA A 10 6.66 -2.11 14.74
CA ALA A 10 7.02 -3.44 15.22
C ALA A 10 6.48 -3.67 16.65
N GLU A 11 6.63 -2.70 17.53
CA GLU A 11 6.10 -2.72 18.89
C GLU A 11 4.57 -2.84 18.91
N SER A 12 3.88 -2.01 18.11
CA SER A 12 2.42 -2.11 17.95
C SER A 12 1.96 -3.49 17.47
N ILE A 13 2.64 -4.06 16.47
CA ILE A 13 2.31 -5.40 15.95
C ILE A 13 2.55 -6.48 17.02
N CYS A 14 3.66 -6.42 17.75
CA CYS A 14 3.96 -7.38 18.81
C CYS A 14 2.93 -7.34 19.94
N SER A 15 2.53 -6.13 20.38
CA SER A 15 1.50 -5.95 21.39
C SER A 15 0.15 -6.52 20.95
N GLU A 16 -0.25 -6.28 19.69
CA GLU A 16 -1.50 -6.78 19.14
C GLU A 16 -1.50 -8.32 18.98
N VAL A 17 -0.36 -8.91 18.60
CA VAL A 17 -0.20 -10.37 18.61
C VAL A 17 -0.35 -10.93 20.02
N ALA A 18 0.32 -10.33 21.01
CA ALA A 18 0.25 -10.78 22.41
C ALA A 18 -1.17 -10.68 22.97
N GLU A 19 -1.90 -9.61 22.63
CA GLU A 19 -3.29 -9.43 23.02
C GLU A 19 -4.21 -10.48 22.37
N LYS A 20 -4.14 -10.69 21.05
CA LYS A 20 -4.96 -11.70 20.34
C LYS A 20 -4.69 -13.14 20.81
N LEU A 21 -3.50 -13.41 21.33
CA LEU A 21 -3.12 -14.74 21.85
C LEU A 21 -3.30 -14.87 23.36
N SER A 22 -3.61 -13.79 24.08
CA SER A 22 -3.84 -13.83 25.51
C SER A 22 -5.09 -14.65 25.83
N GLY A 23 -4.95 -15.69 26.65
CA GLY A 23 -6.06 -16.57 27.04
C GLY A 23 -6.34 -17.74 26.08
N LEU A 24 -5.56 -17.89 25.00
CA LEU A 24 -5.68 -19.02 24.08
C LEU A 24 -5.20 -20.31 24.76
N LYS A 25 -6.08 -21.32 24.85
CA LYS A 25 -5.75 -22.63 25.41
C LYS A 25 -5.16 -23.51 24.32
N VAL A 26 -3.87 -23.80 24.43
CA VAL A 26 -3.14 -24.67 23.49
C VAL A 26 -2.95 -26.05 24.11
N LYS A 27 -3.03 -27.12 23.31
CA LYS A 27 -2.80 -28.48 23.83
C LYS A 27 -1.33 -28.64 24.23
N ARG A 28 -1.07 -29.48 25.25
CA ARG A 28 0.27 -29.63 25.87
C ARG A 28 1.40 -30.03 24.91
N PHE A 29 1.08 -30.61 23.75
CA PHE A 29 2.04 -31.09 22.75
C PHE A 29 1.86 -30.43 21.38
N GLU A 30 1.10 -29.33 21.32
CA GLU A 30 0.85 -28.60 20.07
C GLU A 30 1.89 -27.49 19.90
N ASP A 31 2.39 -27.34 18.67
CA ASP A 31 3.34 -26.27 18.34
C ASP A 31 2.60 -24.93 18.27
N ILE A 32 3.04 -23.97 19.08
CA ILE A 32 2.47 -22.62 19.16
C ILE A 32 2.96 -21.74 17.99
N LYS A 33 4.11 -22.06 17.39
CA LYS A 33 4.70 -21.28 16.29
C LYS A 33 3.76 -21.05 15.10
N PRO A 34 3.05 -22.07 14.56
CA PRO A 34 2.10 -21.84 13.46
C PRO A 34 0.98 -20.88 13.86
N ILE A 35 0.45 -21.01 15.08
CA ILE A 35 -0.62 -20.12 15.60
C ILE A 35 -0.13 -18.67 15.62
N VAL A 36 1.04 -18.42 16.21
CA VAL A 36 1.65 -17.09 16.26
C VAL A 36 1.89 -16.53 14.86
N LYS A 37 2.39 -17.35 13.94
CA LYS A 37 2.69 -16.95 12.55
C LYS A 37 1.43 -16.57 11.79
N ASP A 38 0.35 -17.32 11.97
CA ASP A 38 -0.93 -17.06 11.33
C ASP A 38 -1.58 -15.79 11.89
N THR A 39 -1.55 -15.60 13.21
CA THR A 39 -2.02 -14.36 13.85
C THR A 39 -1.23 -13.14 13.37
N LEU A 40 0.10 -13.23 13.30
CA LEU A 40 0.93 -12.16 12.74
C LEU A 40 0.57 -11.87 11.28
N LYS A 41 0.38 -12.90 10.44
CA LYS A 41 -0.01 -12.74 9.04
C LYS A 41 -1.35 -12.01 8.91
N GLN A 42 -2.34 -12.36 9.74
CA GLN A 42 -3.64 -11.68 9.75
C GLN A 42 -3.50 -10.20 10.10
N ILE A 43 -2.79 -9.87 11.17
CA ILE A 43 -2.56 -8.47 11.59
C ILE A 43 -1.84 -7.68 10.49
N LEU A 44 -0.83 -8.28 9.85
CA LEU A 44 -0.14 -7.64 8.73
C LEU A 44 -1.07 -7.39 7.55
N LEU A 45 -1.90 -8.36 7.18
CA LEU A 45 -2.88 -8.20 6.10
C LEU A 45 -3.90 -7.11 6.45
N GLU A 46 -4.43 -7.09 7.67
CA GLU A 46 -5.36 -6.06 8.15
C GLU A 46 -4.73 -4.66 8.06
N LYS A 47 -3.51 -4.49 8.55
CA LYS A 47 -2.80 -3.19 8.52
C LYS A 47 -2.37 -2.77 7.11
N LEU A 48 -2.00 -3.70 6.23
CA LEU A 48 -1.61 -3.37 4.86
C LEU A 48 -2.81 -3.12 3.95
N SER A 49 -3.96 -3.74 4.25
CA SER A 49 -5.18 -3.66 3.44
C SER A 49 -6.08 -2.47 3.82
N THR A 50 -5.49 -1.34 4.25
CA THR A 50 -6.24 -0.14 4.70
C THR A 50 -7.42 0.26 3.79
N GLN A 51 -8.40 0.97 4.37
CA GLN A 51 -9.72 1.32 3.82
C GLN A 51 -9.79 1.94 2.41
N TYR A 52 -8.65 2.29 1.80
CA TYR A 52 -8.57 2.87 0.46
C TYR A 52 -8.33 1.81 -0.62
N ASN A 53 -9.12 0.73 -0.60
CA ASN A 53 -9.12 -0.26 -1.66
C ASN A 53 -9.94 0.24 -2.87
N LYS A 54 -9.65 1.46 -3.33
CA LYS A 54 -10.22 1.99 -4.56
C LYS A 54 -9.37 1.52 -5.71
N ASP A 55 -9.94 0.67 -6.55
CA ASP A 55 -9.32 0.31 -7.80
C ASP A 55 -9.12 1.57 -8.65
N LEU A 56 -7.88 1.78 -9.08
CA LEU A 56 -7.49 2.96 -9.85
C LEU A 56 -8.24 3.03 -11.18
N ILE A 57 -8.42 1.88 -11.84
CA ILE A 57 -9.11 1.78 -13.13
C ILE A 57 -10.59 2.12 -12.96
N GLU A 58 -11.25 1.57 -11.95
CA GLU A 58 -12.64 1.90 -11.64
C GLU A 58 -12.81 3.38 -11.31
N THR A 59 -11.87 3.96 -10.54
CA THR A 59 -11.89 5.39 -10.19
C THR A 59 -11.78 6.26 -11.44
N VAL A 60 -10.89 5.92 -12.37
CA VAL A 60 -10.74 6.64 -13.64
C VAL A 60 -11.99 6.50 -14.50
N LYS A 61 -12.54 5.27 -14.63
CA LYS A 61 -13.80 5.03 -15.37
C LYS A 61 -14.96 5.85 -14.81
N PHE A 62 -15.09 5.88 -13.48
CA PHE A 62 -16.12 6.64 -12.81
C PHE A 62 -16.03 8.14 -13.14
N LYS A 63 -14.84 8.74 -13.04
CA LYS A 63 -14.65 10.15 -13.41
C LYS A 63 -15.02 10.45 -14.86
N LEU A 64 -14.57 9.60 -15.79
CA LEU A 64 -14.90 9.75 -17.21
C LEU A 64 -16.40 9.60 -17.49
N SER A 65 -17.12 8.74 -16.74
CA SER A 65 -18.58 8.62 -16.86
C SER A 65 -19.32 9.92 -16.51
N GLN A 66 -18.72 10.74 -15.64
CA GLN A 66 -19.22 12.07 -15.27
C GLN A 66 -18.76 13.16 -16.25
N LYS A 67 -18.13 12.78 -17.37
CA LYS A 67 -17.50 13.70 -18.35
C LYS A 67 -16.41 14.60 -17.74
N GLU A 68 -15.76 14.13 -16.67
CA GLU A 68 -14.63 14.82 -16.03
C GLU A 68 -13.32 14.06 -16.27
N PRO A 69 -12.19 14.76 -16.49
CA PRO A 69 -10.89 14.12 -16.48
C PRO A 69 -10.54 13.60 -15.08
N ALA A 70 -9.89 12.43 -15.02
CA ALA A 70 -9.29 11.94 -13.78
C ALA A 70 -7.93 12.61 -13.57
N VAL A 71 -7.79 13.42 -12.52
CA VAL A 71 -6.54 14.10 -12.17
C VAL A 71 -5.85 13.34 -11.03
N ILE A 72 -4.59 12.94 -11.24
CA ILE A 72 -3.79 12.19 -10.27
C ILE A 72 -2.55 13.00 -9.91
N LEU A 73 -2.40 13.34 -8.64
CA LEU A 73 -1.24 14.07 -8.11
C LEU A 73 -0.27 13.09 -7.42
N PHE A 74 0.99 13.13 -7.81
CA PHE A 74 2.05 12.32 -7.19
C PHE A 74 2.89 13.19 -6.25
N VAL A 75 2.89 12.84 -4.97
CA VAL A 75 3.63 13.54 -3.91
C VAL A 75 4.66 12.60 -3.26
N GLY A 76 5.76 13.16 -2.76
CA GLY A 76 6.80 12.40 -2.08
C GLY A 76 8.16 13.09 -2.10
N VAL A 77 9.07 12.64 -1.24
CA VAL A 77 10.43 13.19 -1.10
C VAL A 77 11.30 12.94 -2.34
N ASN A 78 12.45 13.61 -2.43
CA ASN A 78 13.40 13.39 -3.51
C ASN A 78 13.93 11.94 -3.52
N GLY A 79 14.14 11.38 -4.71
CA GLY A 79 14.60 9.99 -4.86
C GLY A 79 13.54 8.90 -4.63
N SER A 80 12.31 9.23 -4.21
CA SER A 80 11.23 8.24 -3.96
C SER A 80 10.65 7.56 -5.21
N GLY A 81 11.20 7.82 -6.41
CA GLY A 81 10.77 7.18 -7.65
C GLY A 81 9.53 7.78 -8.34
N LYS A 82 9.09 8.99 -7.95
CA LYS A 82 7.89 9.67 -8.50
C LYS A 82 7.80 9.63 -10.03
N THR A 83 8.81 10.15 -10.75
CA THR A 83 8.82 10.21 -12.24
C THR A 83 8.66 8.83 -12.87
N LEU A 84 9.37 7.81 -12.36
CA LEU A 84 9.27 6.45 -12.87
C LEU A 84 7.91 5.82 -12.57
N THR A 85 7.34 6.11 -11.39
CA THR A 85 6.00 5.66 -11.03
C THR A 85 4.94 6.31 -11.90
N ILE A 86 5.05 7.61 -12.21
CA ILE A 86 4.17 8.32 -13.16
C ILE A 86 4.18 7.61 -14.52
N ALA A 87 5.37 7.28 -15.05
CA ALA A 87 5.48 6.56 -16.32
C ALA A 87 4.84 5.16 -16.28
N LYS A 88 5.02 4.41 -15.18
CA LYS A 88 4.39 3.09 -14.99
C LYS A 88 2.87 3.18 -14.91
N VAL A 89 2.33 4.16 -14.18
CA VAL A 89 0.88 4.40 -14.06
C VAL A 89 0.31 4.85 -15.41
N ALA A 90 0.98 5.76 -16.12
CA ALA A 90 0.58 6.15 -17.47
C ALA A 90 0.52 4.95 -18.42
N LYS A 91 1.53 4.08 -18.40
CA LYS A 91 1.55 2.84 -19.18
C LYS A 91 0.42 1.89 -18.80
N LEU A 92 0.09 1.76 -17.51
CA LEU A 92 -1.04 0.97 -17.04
C LEU A 92 -2.37 1.51 -17.58
N LEU A 93 -2.58 2.83 -17.54
CA LEU A 93 -3.80 3.47 -18.04
C LEU A 93 -3.93 3.35 -19.56
N LEU A 94 -2.84 3.58 -20.30
CA LEU A 94 -2.81 3.38 -21.76
C LEU A 94 -3.16 1.94 -22.15
N LYS A 95 -2.61 0.94 -21.43
CA LYS A 95 -2.95 -0.48 -21.64
C LYS A 95 -4.43 -0.81 -21.38
N ASN A 96 -5.10 -0.02 -20.55
CA ASN A 96 -6.54 -0.16 -20.27
C ASN A 96 -7.42 0.72 -21.18
N GLY A 97 -6.85 1.31 -22.25
CA GLY A 97 -7.60 2.03 -23.28
C GLY A 97 -7.88 3.50 -22.98
N PHE A 98 -7.29 4.07 -21.93
CA PHE A 98 -7.44 5.49 -21.62
C PHE A 98 -6.41 6.35 -22.35
N THR A 99 -6.77 7.59 -22.67
CA THR A 99 -5.81 8.62 -23.08
C THR A 99 -5.19 9.28 -21.85
N VAL A 100 -3.88 9.54 -21.90
CA VAL A 100 -3.12 10.11 -20.77
C VAL A 100 -2.39 11.38 -21.20
N CYS A 101 -2.47 12.42 -20.38
CA CYS A 101 -1.66 13.63 -20.48
C CYS A 101 -0.82 13.75 -19.20
N ILE A 102 0.48 14.07 -19.34
CA ILE A 102 1.40 14.24 -18.22
C ILE A 102 1.76 15.73 -18.10
N ALA A 103 1.54 16.31 -16.94
CA ALA A 103 2.00 17.66 -16.61
C ALA A 103 3.37 17.60 -15.90
N CYS A 104 4.40 18.17 -16.52
CA CYS A 104 5.76 18.20 -15.98
C CYS A 104 5.93 19.35 -14.97
N SER A 105 5.37 19.20 -13.77
CA SER A 105 5.36 20.25 -12.74
C SER A 105 6.59 20.24 -11.80
N ASP A 106 7.54 19.34 -11.99
CA ASP A 106 8.81 19.33 -11.23
C ASP A 106 9.81 20.30 -11.89
N THR A 107 9.67 21.60 -11.60
CA THR A 107 10.36 22.69 -12.32
C THR A 107 11.75 23.04 -11.75
N PHE A 108 12.14 22.47 -10.61
CA PHE A 108 13.39 22.83 -9.92
C PHE A 108 14.49 21.81 -10.05
N ARG A 109 14.14 20.53 -10.21
CA ARG A 109 15.14 19.47 -10.28
C ARG A 109 15.56 19.26 -11.73
N ALA A 110 16.81 19.62 -12.04
CA ALA A 110 17.38 19.37 -13.36
C ALA A 110 17.32 17.87 -13.72
N GLY A 111 16.71 17.54 -14.86
CA GLY A 111 16.54 16.16 -15.35
C GLY A 111 15.35 15.38 -14.77
N ALA A 112 14.40 16.06 -14.11
CA ALA A 112 13.20 15.46 -13.51
C ALA A 112 12.14 14.97 -14.50
#